data_AF-A0A6B3EMP1-F1
#
_entry.id   AF-A0A6B3EMP1-F1
#
_cell.length_a   1.000
_cell.length_b   1.000
_cell.length_c   1.000
_cell.angle_alpha   90.00
_cell.angle_beta   90.00
_cell.angle_gamma   90.00
#
_symmetry.space_group_name_H-M   'P 1'
#
loop_
_entity.id
_entity.type
_entity.pdbx_description
1 polymer ?
#
loop_
_entity_poly.entity_id
_entity_poly.type
_entity_poly.pdbx_seq_one_letter_code
_entity_poly.pdbx_strand_id
1 'polypeptide(L)' 'EGVRQRAAEEMKNTARAAAALGVDTVIGFTGSSIWHLVAMFPPVPDGMIDRGYEDFAARWNPILDVFD' A
#
# COMPACT_ATOMS: atom_id res chain seq x y z
N GLU A 1 13.97 1.57 2.13
CA GLU A 1 13.16 1.69 0.91
C GLU A 1 13.19 0.47 -0.02
N GLY A 2 14.32 -0.23 -0.22
CA GLY A 2 14.41 -1.33 -1.21
C GLY A 2 13.39 -2.46 -1.09
N VAL A 3 12.99 -2.87 0.12
CA VAL A 3 11.94 -3.92 0.30
C VAL A 3 10.57 -3.42 -0.16
N ARG A 4 10.20 -2.18 0.17
CA ARG A 4 8.90 -1.61 -0.18
C ARG A 4 8.73 -1.47 -1.69
N GLN A 5 9.77 -1.02 -2.38
CA GLN A 5 9.76 -0.90 -3.84
C GLN A 5 9.60 -2.26 -4.52
N ARG A 6 10.31 -3.29 -4.05
CA ARG A 6 10.13 -4.66 -4.58
C ARG A 6 8.75 -5.23 -4.29
N ALA A 7 8.17 -4.97 -3.11
CA ALA A 7 6.81 -5.39 -2.80
C ALA A 7 5.76 -4.68 -3.69
N ALA A 8 5.96 -3.40 -3.98
CA ALA A 8 5.09 -2.66 -4.90
C ALA A 8 5.16 -3.22 -6.33
N GLU A 9 6.36 -3.52 -6.85
CA GLU A 9 6.51 -4.16 -8.16
C GLU A 9 5.91 -5.57 -8.19
N GLU A 10 6.02 -6.34 -7.10
CA GLU A 10 5.41 -7.66 -7.01
C GLU A 10 3.88 -7.61 -7.00
N MET A 11 3.28 -6.61 -6.37
CA MET A 11 1.82 -6.40 -6.44
C MET A 11 1.36 -6.07 -7.86
N LYS A 12 2.11 -5.26 -8.61
CA LYS A 12 1.84 -4.99 -10.03
C LYS A 12 1.96 -6.26 -10.88
N ASN A 13 2.95 -7.10 -10.61
CA ASN A 13 3.08 -8.39 -11.28
C ASN A 13 1.94 -9.35 -10.93
N THR A 14 1.46 -9.30 -9.68
CA THR A 14 0.31 -10.10 -9.24
C THR A 14 -0.97 -9.70 -9.98
N ALA A 15 -1.20 -8.39 -10.21
CA ALA A 15 -2.30 -7.91 -11.04
C ALA A 15 -2.23 -8.49 -12.47
N ARG A 16 -1.06 -8.43 -13.11
CA ARG A 16 -0.82 -9.01 -14.44
C ARG A 16 -1.04 -10.53 -14.47
N ALA A 17 -0.60 -11.23 -13.42
CA ALA A 17 -0.79 -12.67 -13.30
C ALA A 17 -2.27 -13.06 -13.13
N ALA A 18 -3.03 -12.29 -12.34
CA ALA A 18 -4.47 -12.46 -12.17
C ALA A 18 -5.22 -12.30 -13.51
N ALA A 19 -4.88 -11.24 -14.27
CA ALA A 19 -5.43 -11.02 -15.60
C ALA A 19 -5.10 -12.18 -16.57
N ALA A 20 -3.85 -12.67 -16.55
CA ALA A 20 -3.44 -13.82 -17.36
C ALA A 20 -4.16 -15.14 -16.96
N LEU A 21 -4.50 -15.28 -15.68
CA LEU A 21 -5.27 -16.41 -15.15
C LEU A 21 -6.77 -16.28 -15.42
N GLY A 22 -7.26 -15.10 -15.81
CA GLY A 22 -8.68 -14.83 -16.04
C GLY A 22 -9.49 -14.66 -14.76
N VAL A 23 -8.87 -14.20 -13.67
CA VAL A 23 -9.54 -13.87 -12.41
C VAL A 23 -9.49 -12.36 -12.17
N ASP A 24 -10.53 -11.84 -11.51
CA ASP A 24 -10.77 -10.40 -11.35
C ASP A 24 -10.34 -9.84 -9.98
N THR A 25 -10.02 -10.72 -9.03
CA THR A 25 -9.82 -10.34 -7.64
C THR A 25 -8.46 -10.77 -7.11
N VAL A 26 -7.67 -9.81 -6.64
CA VAL A 26 -6.45 -10.04 -5.86
C VAL A 26 -6.67 -9.54 -4.43
N ILE A 27 -6.71 -10.48 -3.48
CA ILE A 27 -6.81 -10.16 -2.05
C ILE A 27 -5.40 -9.90 -1.51
N GLY A 28 -5.23 -8.86 -0.69
CA GLY A 28 -3.93 -8.53 -0.13
C GLY A 28 -3.99 -7.58 1.06
N PHE A 29 -2.80 -7.19 1.52
CA PHE A 29 -2.60 -6.19 2.58
C PHE A 29 -1.74 -5.04 2.07
N THR A 30 -1.98 -3.86 2.65
CA THR A 30 -1.33 -2.63 2.23
C THR A 30 -0.04 -2.32 2.99
N GLY A 31 0.08 -2.88 4.19
CA GLY A 31 0.96 -2.33 5.22
C GLY A 31 0.46 -0.96 5.70
N SER A 32 1.09 -0.41 6.72
CA SER A 32 0.73 0.93 7.20
C SER A 32 1.93 1.58 7.89
N SER A 33 2.26 2.80 7.45
CA SER A 33 3.32 3.62 8.05
C SER A 33 2.94 4.16 9.43
N ILE A 34 1.65 4.16 9.76
CA ILE A 34 1.10 4.72 11.00
C ILE A 34 0.44 3.67 11.91
N TRP A 35 0.47 2.38 11.54
CA TRP A 35 -0.11 1.30 12.35
C TRP A 35 0.41 1.31 13.81
N HIS A 36 1.71 1.54 13.97
CA HIS A 36 2.36 1.57 15.27
C HIS A 36 1.92 2.74 16.17
N LEU A 37 1.14 3.69 15.64
CA LEU A 37 0.65 4.88 16.35
C LEU A 37 -0.77 4.71 16.89
N VAL A 38 -1.39 3.55 16.71
CA VAL A 38 -2.80 3.31 17.08
C VAL A 38 -3.12 3.64 18.54
N ALA A 39 -2.16 3.46 19.45
CA ALA A 39 -2.35 3.75 20.87
C ALA A 39 -2.26 5.25 21.22
N MET A 40 -1.81 6.09 20.28
CA MET A 40 -1.58 7.53 20.45
C MET A 40 -0.70 7.90 21.66
N PHE A 41 0.16 6.96 22.10
CA PHE A 41 1.09 7.14 23.19
C PHE A 41 2.50 6.64 22.82
N PRO A 42 3.56 7.47 22.93
CA PRO A 42 3.50 8.90 23.29
C PRO A 42 2.65 9.72 22.30
N PRO A 43 2.18 10.92 22.68
CA PRO A 43 1.30 11.72 21.84
C PRO A 43 1.81 11.86 20.41
N VAL A 44 0.91 11.64 19.46
CA VAL A 44 1.21 11.73 18.03
C VAL A 44 1.11 13.19 17.60
N PRO A 45 2.13 13.76 16.95
CA PRO A 45 2.07 15.14 16.45
C PRO A 45 0.95 15.34 15.44
N ASP A 46 0.37 16.54 15.46
CA ASP A 46 -0.66 16.96 14.50
C ASP A 46 -0.19 16.73 13.05
N GLY A 47 -1.11 16.23 12.21
CA GLY A 47 -0.87 15.90 10.81
C GLY A 47 -0.01 14.66 10.54
N MET A 48 0.51 13.95 11.55
CA MET A 48 1.24 12.70 11.33
C MET A 48 0.35 11.58 10.80
N ILE A 49 -0.90 11.53 11.26
CA ILE A 49 -1.91 10.59 10.75
C ILE A 49 -2.24 10.87 9.29
N ASP A 50 -2.47 12.14 8.94
CA ASP A 50 -2.75 12.55 7.56
C ASP A 50 -1.61 12.17 6.61
N ARG A 51 -0.35 12.44 6.99
CA ARG A 51 0.83 12.01 6.23
C ARG A 51 0.91 10.50 6.03
N GLY A 52 0.39 9.70 6.98
CA GLY A 52 0.31 8.26 6.84
C GLY A 52 -0.64 7.82 5.72
N TYR A 53 -1.79 8.48 5.61
CA TYR A 53 -2.74 8.25 4.52
C TYR A 53 -2.22 8.79 3.18
N GLU A 54 -1.53 9.93 3.17
CA GLU A 54 -0.86 10.45 1.97
C GLU A 54 0.22 9.50 1.46
N ASP A 55 1.05 8.94 2.36
CA ASP A 55 2.05 7.93 2.02
C ASP A 55 1.40 6.67 1.44
N PHE A 56 0.26 6.23 2.00
CA PHE A 56 -0.52 5.14 1.42
C PHE A 56 -0.96 5.46 -0.02
N ALA A 57 -1.60 6.61 -0.25
CA ALA A 57 -2.08 7.00 -1.58
C ALA A 57 -0.94 7.11 -2.60
N ALA A 58 0.17 7.76 -2.22
CA ALA A 58 1.35 7.91 -3.08
C ALA A 58 1.98 6.56 -3.47
N ARG A 59 1.92 5.56 -2.59
CA ARG A 59 2.44 4.22 -2.86
C ARG A 59 1.48 3.35 -3.67
N TRP A 60 0.19 3.42 -3.36
CA TRP A 60 -0.80 2.49 -3.88
C TRP A 60 -1.44 2.93 -5.19
N ASN A 61 -1.57 4.23 -5.47
CA ASN A 61 -2.15 4.69 -6.74
C ASN A 61 -1.41 4.08 -7.95
N PRO A 62 -0.06 4.13 -8.06
CA PRO A 62 0.63 3.52 -9.20
C PRO A 62 0.54 1.99 -9.26
N ILE A 63 0.16 1.32 -8.17
CA ILE A 63 -0.10 -0.13 -8.15
C ILE A 63 -1.51 -0.39 -8.69
N LEU A 64 -2.49 0.38 -8.22
CA LEU A 64 -3.89 0.30 -8.63
C LEU A 64 -4.07 0.66 -10.12
N ASP A 65 -3.28 1.60 -10.65
CA ASP A 65 -3.24 1.93 -12.09
C ASP A 65 -2.88 0.72 -12.99
N VAL A 66 -2.34 -0.38 -12.43
CA VAL A 66 -2.02 -1.61 -13.18
C VAL A 66 -3.16 -2.64 -13.13
N PHE A 67 -4.15 -2.43 -12.25
CA PHE A 67 -5.37 -3.23 -12.21
C PHE A 67 -6.44 -2.76 -13.20
N ASP A 68 -6.29 -1.54 -13.72
CA ASP A 68 -7.10 -0.96 -14.82
C ASP A 68 -6.61 -1.43 -16.21
#